data_AF-A0A0C3EBJ8-F1
#
_entry.id   AF-A0A0C3EBJ8-F1
#
_cell.length_a   1.000
_cell.length_b   1.000
_cell.length_c   1.000
_cell.angle_alpha   90.00
_cell.angle_beta   90.00
_cell.angle_gamma   90.00
#
_symmetry.space_group_name_H-M   'P 1'
#
loop_
_entity.id
_entity.type
_entity.pdbx_description
1 polymer ?
#
loop_
_entity_poly.entity_id
_entity_poly.type
_entity_poly.pdbx_seq_one_letter_code
_entity_poly.pdbx_strand_id
1 'polypeptide(L)' 'MRPAATKADIPSTHDVSTFIHNSFIDFFWQLKTNIQSNAAGRVLTTMDLWSVNQTKAAFF' A
#
# COMPACT_ATOMS: atom_id res chain seq x y z
N MET A 1 -28.64 -15.56 -19.99
CA MET A 1 -28.57 -15.78 -18.51
C MET A 1 -27.49 -14.87 -17.96
N ARG A 2 -27.84 -13.92 -17.10
CA ARG A 2 -26.86 -13.10 -16.37
C ARG A 2 -26.78 -13.71 -14.97
N PRO A 3 -25.62 -14.19 -14.49
CA PRO A 3 -25.52 -14.70 -13.12
C PRO A 3 -25.93 -13.58 -12.18
N ALA A 4 -26.91 -13.85 -11.31
CA ALA A 4 -27.25 -12.92 -10.26
C ALA A 4 -26.08 -12.91 -9.28
N ALA A 5 -25.27 -11.86 -9.30
CA ALA A 5 -24.23 -11.66 -8.30
C ALA A 5 -24.91 -11.60 -6.93
N THR A 6 -24.68 -12.64 -6.13
CA THR A 6 -25.14 -12.75 -4.76
C THR A 6 -24.30 -11.84 -3.87
N LYS A 7 -24.82 -11.43 -2.71
CA LYS A 7 -24.06 -10.59 -1.76
C LYS A 7 -22.71 -11.21 -1.34
N ALA A 8 -22.55 -12.52 -1.47
CA ALA A 8 -21.30 -13.24 -1.24
C ALA A 8 -20.25 -13.03 -2.35
N ASP A 9 -20.68 -12.63 -3.56
CA ASP A 9 -19.78 -12.34 -4.70
C ASP A 9 -19.22 -10.92 -4.63
N ILE A 10 -19.75 -10.08 -3.72
CA ILE A 10 -19.27 -8.72 -3.50
C ILE A 10 -18.28 -8.78 -2.33
N PRO A 11 -17.00 -8.42 -2.54
CA PRO A 11 -16.03 -8.40 -1.46
C PRO A 11 -16.49 -7.46 -0.37
N SER A 12 -16.33 -7.87 0.89
CA SER A 12 -16.74 -7.02 2.01
C SER A 12 -15.89 -5.74 2.04
N THR A 13 -16.39 -4.70 2.67
CA THR A 13 -15.63 -3.45 2.85
C THR A 13 -14.28 -3.71 3.54
N HIS A 14 -14.23 -4.68 4.46
CA HIS A 14 -13.00 -5.12 5.11
C HIS A 14 -12.01 -5.74 4.13
N ASP A 15 -12.50 -6.58 3.20
CA ASP A 15 -11.65 -7.24 2.20
C ASP A 15 -11.07 -6.23 1.21
N VAL A 16 -11.88 -5.25 0.79
CA VAL A 16 -11.42 -4.16 -0.09
C VAL A 16 -10.39 -3.27 0.62
N SER A 17 -10.64 -2.91 1.88
CA SER A 17 -9.71 -2.08 2.66
C SER A 17 -8.37 -2.80 2.89
N THR A 18 -8.43 -4.10 3.21
CA THR A 18 -7.23 -4.95 3.38
C THR A 18 -6.45 -5.06 2.07
N PHE A 19 -7.14 -5.28 0.95
CA PHE A 19 -6.51 -5.35 -0.37
C PHE A 19 -5.82 -4.04 -0.74
N ILE A 20 -6.46 -2.89 -0.52
CA ILE A 20 -5.88 -1.57 -0.80
C ILE A 20 -4.65 -1.34 0.08
N HIS A 21 -4.74 -1.64 1.38
CA HIS A 21 -3.62 -1.49 2.31
C HIS A 21 -2.40 -2.32 1.87
N ASN A 22 -2.61 -3.61 1.61
CA ASN A 22 -1.53 -4.51 1.19
C ASN A 22 -0.92 -4.07 -0.14
N SER A 23 -1.76 -3.71 -1.12
CA SER A 23 -1.30 -3.22 -2.43
C SER A 23 -0.45 -1.94 -2.31
N PHE A 24 -0.82 -1.04 -1.39
CA PHE A 24 -0.07 0.18 -1.13
C PHE A 24 1.30 -0.11 -0.49
N ILE A 25 1.36 -1.04 0.46
CA ILE A 25 2.62 -1.48 1.08
C ILE A 25 3.55 -2.11 0.05
N ASP A 26 3.03 -3.00 -0.80
CA ASP A 26 3.82 -3.66 -1.85
C ASP A 26 4.39 -2.64 -2.85
N PHE A 27 3.56 -1.68 -3.29
CA PHE A 27 4.00 -0.60 -4.16
C PHE A 27 5.12 0.23 -3.51
N PHE A 28 4.96 0.62 -2.24
CA PHE A 28 5.95 1.41 -1.54
C PHE A 28 7.28 0.68 -1.38
N TRP A 29 7.24 -0.64 -1.15
CA TRP A 29 8.42 -1.47 -1.05
C TRP A 29 9.16 -1.56 -2.39
N GLN A 30 8.42 -1.77 -3.48
CA GLN A 30 9.00 -1.77 -4.84
C GLN A 30 9.60 -0.40 -5.20
N LEU A 31 8.89 0.69 -4.88
CA LEU A 31 9.37 2.05 -5.09
C LEU A 31 10.68 2.30 -4.35
N LYS A 32 10.76 1.91 -3.08
CA LYS A 32 11.98 2.02 -2.27
C LYS A 32 13.13 1.24 -2.91
N THR A 33 12.91 -0.01 -3.28
CA THR A 33 13.94 -0.85 -3.94
C THR A 33 14.41 -0.23 -5.26
N ASN A 34 13.51 0.32 -6.05
CA ASN A 34 13.85 0.97 -7.32
C ASN A 34 14.69 2.24 -7.11
N ILE A 35 14.31 3.10 -6.16
CA ILE A 35 15.05 4.32 -5.81
C ILE A 35 16.43 3.97 -5.22
N GLN A 36 16.52 2.91 -4.44
CA GLN A 36 17.77 2.43 -3.83
C GLN A 36 18.62 1.57 -4.78
N SER A 37 18.16 1.31 -6.01
CA SER A 37 18.94 0.52 -6.96
C SER A 37 20.24 1.25 -7.32
N ASN A 38 21.33 0.50 -7.42
CA ASN A 38 22.69 1.02 -7.69
C ASN A 38 22.79 1.83 -9.01
N ALA A 39 21.78 1.80 -9.87
CA ALA A 39 21.71 2.55 -11.12
C ALA A 39 21.23 4.01 -10.92
N ALA A 40 20.51 4.30 -9.84
CA ALA A 40 20.12 5.65 -9.46
C ALA A 40 21.25 6.24 -8.59
N GLY A 41 22.12 7.06 -9.18
CA GLY A 41 23.22 7.71 -8.45
C GLY A 41 22.72 8.29 -7.11
N ARG A 42 23.45 7.97 -6.02
CA ARG A 42 23.14 8.26 -4.60
C ARG A 42 21.99 9.27 -4.40
N VAL A 43 20.76 8.79 -4.45
CA VAL A 43 19.61 9.56 -3.99
C VAL A 43 19.69 9.56 -2.47
N LEU A 44 20.18 10.67 -1.88
CA LEU A 44 20.05 10.91 -0.45
C LEU A 44 18.56 10.91 -0.13
N THR A 45 18.07 9.76 0.33
CA THR A 45 16.66 9.55 0.58
C THR A 45 16.35 10.18 1.93
N THR A 46 15.85 11.42 1.95
CA THR A 46 15.18 12.00 3.11
C THR A 46 13.86 11.25 3.30
N MET A 47 13.95 10.01 3.78
CA MET A 47 12.86 9.04 3.91
C MET A 47 12.32 8.96 5.35
N ASP A 48 12.73 9.91 6.18
CA ASP A 48 12.58 9.97 7.63
C ASP A 48 11.15 10.36 8.08
N LEU A 49 10.25 10.69 7.14
CA LEU A 49 8.88 11.14 7.44
C LEU A 49 7.74 10.21 6.97
N TRP A 50 8.00 9.17 6.18
CA TRP A 50 6.93 8.31 5.61
C TRP A 50 6.77 6.96 6.33
N SER A 51 7.01 6.93 7.64
CA SER A 51 6.77 5.74 8.45
C SER A 51 5.28 5.59 8.74
N VAL A 52 4.67 4.52 8.25
CA VAL A 52 3.25 4.14 8.49
C VAL A 52 2.89 4.13 9.99
N ASN A 53 3.87 3.90 10.87
CA ASN A 53 3.68 3.94 12.31
C ASN A 53 3.42 5.35 12.87
N GLN A 54 3.88 6.42 12.21
CA GLN A 54 3.57 7.80 12.61
C GLN A 54 2.13 8.20 12.26
N THR A 55 1.58 7.65 11.16
CA THR A 55 0.20 7.93 10.76
C THR A 55 -0.80 7.42 11.79
N LYS A 56 -0.49 6.35 12.54
CA LYS A 56 -1.33 5.83 13.62
C LYS A 56 -1.28 6.67 14.91
N ALA A 57 -0.18 7.38 15.16
CA ALA A 57 -0.01 8.21 16.36
C ALA A 57 -0.71 9.58 16.25
N ALA A 58 -1.05 10.04 15.04
CA ALA A 58 -1.71 11.33 14.81
C ALA A 58 -3.24 11.30 14.97
N PHE A 59 -3.83 10.13 15.29
CA PHE A 59 -5.28 9.96 15.44
C PHE A 59 -5.72 9.63 16.89
N PHE A 60 -4.84 9.80 17.88
CA PHE A 60 -5.15 9.69 19.31
C PHE A 60 -4.97 11.03 20.02
#